data_AF-A0A835CLK1-F1
#
_entry.id   AF-A0A835CLK1-F1
#
_cell.length_a   1.000
_cell.length_b   1.000
_cell.length_c   1.000
_cell.angle_alpha   90.00
_cell.angle_beta   90.00
_cell.angle_gamma   90.00
#
_symmetry.space_group_name_H-M   'P 1'
#
loop_
_entity.id
_entity.type
_entity.pdbx_description
1 polymer ?
#
loop_
_entity_poly.entity_id
_entity_poly.type
_entity_poly.pdbx_seq_one_letter_code
_entity_poly.pdbx_strand_id
1 'polypeptide(L)'
;MNCKNENCANIVKVDISPALHVFIELGVREGIEQDPAMISCRLKDIPSVLDVGNTKYRLAGVLHYAHEHFTAYCRRIKGQWNLYDDMTPKKQFIQRANPKITPVGAIYILINP
;
A
#
# COMPACT_ATOMS: atom_id res chain seq x y z
N MET A 1 19.87 22.63 22.31
CA MET A 1 21.21 22.10 21.94
C MET A 1 21.90 23.18 21.12
N ASN A 2 22.99 23.74 21.62
CA ASN A 2 23.79 24.71 20.86
C ASN A 2 24.80 23.93 20.02
N CYS A 3 24.99 24.33 18.76
CA CYS A 3 26.02 23.76 17.90
C CYS A 3 27.39 23.99 18.56
N LYS A 4 28.23 22.95 18.69
CA LYS A 4 29.55 23.05 19.36
C LYS A 4 30.60 23.79 18.53
N ASN A 5 30.26 24.21 17.31
CA ASN A 5 31.20 24.83 16.38
C ASN A 5 30.81 26.30 16.15
N GLU A 6 31.65 27.22 16.59
CA GLU A 6 31.38 28.67 16.66
C GLU A 6 31.19 29.32 15.27
N ASN A 7 31.68 28.68 14.21
CA ASN A 7 31.52 29.12 12.81
C ASN A 7 30.51 28.28 12.02
N CYS A 8 29.63 27.53 12.70
CA CYS A 8 28.59 26.79 12.00
C CYS A 8 27.57 27.75 11.39
N ALA A 9 27.34 27.64 10.08
CA ALA A 9 26.31 28.43 9.38
C ALA A 9 24.86 28.15 9.85
N ASN A 10 24.68 27.23 10.81
CA ASN A 10 23.39 26.74 11.31
C ASN A 10 22.49 26.13 10.21
N ILE A 11 23.08 25.73 9.08
CA ILE A 11 22.37 25.07 7.99
C ILE A 11 22.63 23.57 8.10
N VAL A 12 21.59 22.81 8.42
CA VAL A 12 21.59 21.35 8.31
C VAL A 12 20.99 20.98 6.98
N LYS A 13 21.79 20.38 6.09
CA LYS A 13 21.29 19.78 4.85
C LYS A 13 20.95 18.33 5.14
N VAL A 14 19.67 17.98 5.04
CA VAL A 14 19.20 16.59 5.11
C VAL A 14 18.92 16.12 3.69
N ASP A 15 19.73 15.22 3.18
CA ASP A 15 19.45 14.56 1.90
C ASP A 15 18.46 13.41 2.16
N ILE A 16 17.23 13.58 1.70
CA ILE A 16 16.18 12.56 1.79
C ILE A 16 16.16 11.81 0.46
N SER A 17 16.46 10.51 0.49
CA SER A 17 16.21 9.63 -0.66
C SER A 17 14.79 9.06 -0.56
N PRO A 18 14.05 8.94 -1.68
CA PRO A 18 12.74 8.31 -1.65
C PRO A 18 12.87 6.83 -1.29
N ALA A 19 11.96 6.33 -0.47
CA ALA A 19 11.89 4.90 -0.19
C ALA A 19 11.59 4.12 -1.47
N LEU A 20 12.09 2.88 -1.60
CA LEU A 20 11.77 2.02 -2.74
C LEU A 20 10.30 1.58 -2.76
N HIS A 21 9.65 1.59 -1.59
CA HIS A 21 8.27 1.19 -1.41
C HIS A 21 7.58 2.04 -0.34
N VAL A 22 6.27 2.14 -0.46
CA VAL A 22 5.38 2.79 0.51
C VAL A 22 4.30 1.78 0.88
N PHE A 23 4.13 1.53 2.17
CA PHE A 23 3.01 0.78 2.72
C PHE A 23 2.02 1.75 3.37
N ILE A 24 0.73 1.57 3.08
CA ILE A 24 -0.35 2.33 3.70
C ILE A 24 -1.26 1.33 4.41
N GLU A 25 -1.40 1.46 5.73
CA GLU A 25 -2.42 0.74 6.50
C GLU A 25 -3.78 1.39 6.22
N LEU A 26 -4.72 0.59 5.72
CA LEU A 26 -6.08 1.02 5.33
C LEU A 26 -7.13 0.51 6.31
N GLY A 27 -6.75 -0.36 7.23
CA GLY A 27 -7.62 -0.85 8.30
C GLY A 27 -8.00 0.29 9.24
N VAL A 28 -9.28 0.65 9.28
CA VAL A 28 -9.83 1.54 10.31
C VAL A 28 -10.15 0.67 11.52
N ARG A 29 -9.29 0.72 12.54
CA ARG A 29 -9.58 0.14 13.86
C ARG A 29 -10.37 1.17 14.66
N GLU A 30 -11.61 1.42 14.31
CA GLU A 30 -12.50 2.10 15.25
C GLU A 30 -12.92 1.13 16.35
N GLY A 31 -13.13 1.69 17.53
CA GLY A 31 -13.27 1.01 18.81
C GLY A 31 -14.16 -0.22 18.75
N ILE A 32 -13.69 -1.22 19.48
CA ILE A 32 -14.40 -2.44 19.87
C ILE A 32 -15.81 -2.05 20.30
N GLU A 33 -16.81 -2.59 19.59
CA GLU A 33 -18.17 -2.94 19.99
C GLU A 33 -19.17 -2.59 18.89
N GLN A 34 -19.69 -3.66 18.27
CA GLN A 34 -20.79 -3.68 17.29
C GLN A 34 -20.38 -3.41 15.83
N ASP A 35 -19.96 -4.50 15.18
CA ASP A 35 -19.86 -4.70 13.73
C ASP A 35 -19.25 -3.52 12.94
N PRO A 36 -17.90 -3.43 12.84
CA PRO A 36 -17.29 -2.50 11.91
C PRO A 36 -17.68 -3.01 10.53
N ALA A 37 -18.62 -2.33 9.86
CA ALA A 37 -18.86 -2.52 8.44
C ALA A 37 -17.53 -2.22 7.73
N MET A 38 -16.71 -3.26 7.55
CA MET A 38 -15.35 -3.08 7.10
C MET A 38 -15.44 -2.39 5.75
N ILE A 39 -14.83 -1.20 5.64
CA ILE A 39 -15.03 -0.35 4.48
C ILE A 39 -14.57 -1.13 3.26
N SER A 40 -15.54 -1.48 2.43
CA SER A 40 -15.31 -2.26 1.22
C SER A 40 -15.29 -1.33 0.02
N CYS A 41 -14.37 -1.57 -0.91
CA CYS A 41 -14.32 -0.89 -2.19
C CYS A 41 -14.15 -1.92 -3.30
N ARG A 42 -14.14 -1.49 -4.56
CA ARG A 42 -13.67 -2.37 -5.63
C ARG A 42 -12.17 -2.21 -5.79
N LEU A 43 -11.49 -3.27 -6.20
CA LEU A 43 -10.03 -3.26 -6.36
C LEU A 43 -9.53 -2.13 -7.29
N LYS A 44 -10.29 -1.77 -8.32
CA LYS A 44 -9.95 -0.66 -9.24
C LYS A 44 -10.06 0.73 -8.61
N ASP A 45 -10.81 0.86 -7.52
CA ASP A 45 -11.06 2.15 -6.86
C ASP A 45 -9.84 2.56 -6.02
N ILE A 46 -8.93 1.62 -5.73
CA ILE A 46 -7.65 1.91 -5.09
C ILE A 46 -6.74 2.60 -6.12
N PRO A 47 -6.17 3.78 -5.80
CA PRO A 47 -5.30 4.51 -6.71
C PRO A 47 -4.20 3.64 -7.28
N SER A 48 -4.11 3.61 -8.60
CA SER A 48 -3.11 2.79 -9.29
C SER A 48 -1.71 3.41 -9.24
N VAL A 49 -1.65 4.70 -8.92
CA VAL A 49 -0.45 5.54 -8.75
C VAL A 49 -0.64 6.40 -7.51
N LEU A 50 0.42 6.54 -6.72
CA LEU A 50 0.51 7.43 -5.57
C LEU A 50 1.61 8.46 -5.84
N ASP A 51 1.32 9.74 -5.58
CA ASP A 51 2.27 10.85 -5.69
C ASP A 51 2.62 11.35 -4.29
N VAL A 52 3.89 11.25 -3.90
CA VAL A 52 4.41 11.69 -2.60
C VAL A 52 5.58 12.62 -2.86
N GLY A 53 5.35 13.94 -2.74
CA GLY A 53 6.42 14.94 -2.88
C GLY A 53 7.16 14.87 -4.21
N ASN A 54 6.43 14.81 -5.33
CA ASN A 54 6.95 14.63 -6.70
C ASN A 54 7.55 13.25 -6.99
N THR A 55 7.50 12.31 -6.03
CA THR A 55 7.90 10.92 -6.26
C THR A 55 6.66 10.08 -6.56
N LYS A 56 6.68 9.38 -7.70
CA LYS A 56 5.56 8.54 -8.13
C LYS A 56 5.80 7.07 -7.82
N TYR A 57 4.80 6.43 -7.25
CA TYR A 57 4.80 5.01 -6.94
C TYR A 57 3.64 4.32 -7.64
N ARG A 58 3.85 3.12 -8.16
CA ARG A 58 2.77 2.29 -8.71
C ARG A 58 2.24 1.35 -7.63
N LEU A 59 0.93 1.13 -7.65
CA LEU A 59 0.32 0.08 -6.82
C LEU A 59 0.90 -1.28 -7.22
N ALA A 60 1.41 -2.02 -6.23
CA ALA A 60 2.00 -3.34 -6.38
C ALA A 60 1.15 -4.43 -5.73
N GLY A 61 0.43 -4.12 -4.66
CA GLY A 61 -0.49 -5.06 -4.05
C GLY A 61 -1.43 -4.45 -3.04
N VAL A 62 -2.47 -5.20 -2.72
CA VAL A 62 -3.49 -4.85 -1.74
C VAL A 62 -3.74 -6.08 -0.87
N LEU A 63 -3.70 -5.88 0.44
CA LEU A 63 -4.09 -6.87 1.43
C LEU A 63 -5.60 -6.78 1.63
N HIS A 64 -6.26 -7.93 1.56
CA HIS A 64 -7.69 -8.08 1.76
C HIS A 64 -7.94 -8.94 2.98
N TYR A 65 -8.90 -8.55 3.82
CA TYR A 65 -9.38 -9.38 4.92
C TYR A 65 -10.89 -9.65 4.79
N ALA A 66 -11.29 -10.91 4.86
CA ALA A 66 -12.68 -11.31 4.96
C ALA A 66 -12.78 -12.70 5.60
N HIS A 67 -13.86 -12.95 6.34
CA HIS A 67 -14.13 -14.24 6.98
C HIS A 67 -12.94 -14.75 7.81
N GLU A 68 -12.36 -13.87 8.63
CA GLU A 68 -11.19 -14.17 9.47
C GLU A 68 -9.94 -14.63 8.72
N HIS A 69 -9.85 -14.31 7.43
CA HIS A 69 -8.77 -14.74 6.55
C HIS A 69 -8.18 -13.57 5.76
N PHE A 70 -6.85 -13.58 5.62
CA PHE A 70 -6.13 -12.61 4.80
C PHE A 70 -5.79 -13.21 3.44
N THR A 71 -5.99 -12.41 2.40
CA THR A 71 -5.54 -12.72 1.05
C THR A 71 -4.85 -11.52 0.42
N ALA A 72 -4.03 -11.75 -0.60
CA ALA A 72 -3.26 -10.70 -1.26
C ALA A 72 -3.60 -10.61 -2.76
N TYR A 73 -4.04 -9.45 -3.18
CA TYR A 73 -4.13 -9.09 -4.60
C TYR A 73 -2.80 -8.44 -5.01
N CYS A 74 -2.08 -9.03 -5.96
CA CYS A 74 -0.80 -8.52 -6.44
C CYS A 74 -0.89 -8.07 -7.90
N ARG A 75 -0.49 -6.82 -8.16
CA ARG A 75 -0.47 -6.20 -9.48
C ARG A 75 0.90 -6.34 -10.13
N ARG A 76 0.93 -7.04 -11.26
CA ARG A 76 2.12 -7.19 -12.11
C ARG A 76 2.41 -5.91 -12.90
N ILE A 77 3.62 -5.80 -13.44
CA ILE A 77 4.08 -4.63 -14.21
C ILE A 77 3.13 -4.27 -15.36
N LYS A 78 2.57 -5.27 -16.05
CA LYS A 78 1.59 -5.08 -17.13
C LYS A 78 0.16 -4.81 -16.65
N GLY A 79 -0.04 -4.48 -15.37
CA GLY A 79 -1.35 -4.18 -14.78
C GLY A 79 -2.21 -5.40 -14.45
N GLN A 80 -1.72 -6.62 -14.72
CA GLN A 80 -2.43 -7.87 -14.45
C GLN A 80 -2.48 -8.19 -12.95
N TRP A 81 -3.62 -8.64 -12.46
CA TRP A 81 -3.82 -9.00 -11.06
C TRP A 81 -3.76 -10.51 -10.85
N ASN A 82 -3.06 -10.92 -9.78
CA ASN A 82 -3.12 -12.28 -9.26
C ASN A 82 -3.59 -12.23 -7.81
N LEU A 83 -4.49 -13.13 -7.43
CA LEU A 83 -4.85 -13.41 -6.05
C LEU A 83 -3.95 -14.51 -5.49
N TYR A 84 -3.43 -14.26 -4.31
CA TYR A 84 -2.71 -15.19 -3.47
C TYR A 84 -3.54 -15.42 -2.21
N ASP A 85 -3.88 -16.69 -2.01
CA ASP A 85 -4.72 -17.16 -0.91
C ASP A 85 -4.07 -18.45 -0.44
N ASP A 86 -3.63 -18.49 0.81
CA ASP A 86 -2.92 -19.63 1.41
C ASP A 86 -3.74 -20.92 1.35
N MET A 87 -5.07 -20.80 1.32
CA MET A 87 -5.98 -21.95 1.17
C MET A 87 -5.97 -22.54 -0.25
N THR A 88 -5.36 -21.84 -1.21
CA THR A 88 -5.25 -22.29 -2.60
C THR A 88 -3.77 -22.52 -2.98
N PRO A 89 -3.39 -23.73 -3.44
CA PRO A 89 -2.01 -24.05 -3.78
C PRO A 89 -1.49 -23.33 -5.05
N LYS A 90 -2.37 -22.61 -5.77
CA LYS A 90 -2.03 -21.88 -7.00
C LYS A 90 -2.59 -20.47 -6.93
N LYS A 91 -1.78 -19.49 -7.36
CA LYS A 91 -2.25 -18.13 -7.60
C LYS A 91 -3.40 -18.14 -8.61
N GLN A 92 -4.42 -17.33 -8.37
CA GLN A 92 -5.54 -17.20 -9.27
C GLN A 92 -5.39 -15.92 -10.10
N PHE A 93 -5.49 -16.02 -11.42
CA PHE A 93 -5.46 -14.83 -12.26
C PHE A 93 -6.83 -14.15 -12.23
N ILE A 94 -6.88 -12.86 -11.91
CA ILE A 94 -8.12 -12.10 -11.90
C ILE A 94 -8.41 -11.65 -13.35
N GLN A 95 -9.14 -12.48 -14.09
CA GLN A 95 -9.53 -12.16 -15.47
C GLN A 95 -10.71 -11.19 -15.47
N ARG A 96 -10.46 -9.90 -15.77
CA ARG A 96 -11.45 -8.82 -15.98
C ARG A 96 -12.41 -8.49 -14.82
N ALA A 97 -12.55 -9.38 -13.83
CA ALA A 97 -13.31 -9.14 -12.63
C ALA A 97 -12.66 -8.00 -11.82
N ASN A 98 -13.49 -7.08 -11.35
CA ASN A 98 -13.10 -6.03 -10.43
C ASN A 98 -13.74 -6.36 -9.08
N PRO A 99 -13.12 -7.26 -8.30
CA PRO A 99 -13.73 -7.80 -7.10
C PRO A 99 -14.00 -6.71 -6.09
N LYS A 100 -15.09 -6.87 -5.35
CA LYS A 100 -15.31 -6.15 -4.11
C LYS A 100 -14.34 -6.71 -3.08
N ILE A 101 -13.59 -5.84 -2.45
CA ILE A 101 -12.57 -6.17 -1.46
C ILE A 101 -12.79 -5.33 -0.21
N THR A 102 -12.27 -5.85 0.89
CA THR A 102 -12.11 -5.15 2.15
C THR A 102 -10.61 -4.91 2.34
N PRO A 103 -10.08 -3.78 1.87
CA PRO A 103 -8.65 -3.51 1.94
C PRO A 103 -8.23 -3.18 3.37
N VAL A 104 -7.18 -3.83 3.83
CA VAL A 104 -6.55 -3.55 5.14
C VAL A 104 -5.17 -2.92 4.99
N GLY A 105 -4.57 -3.03 3.80
CA GLY A 105 -3.33 -2.33 3.47
C GLY A 105 -3.05 -2.33 1.98
N ALA A 106 -2.25 -1.38 1.53
CA ALA A 106 -1.80 -1.27 0.15
C ALA A 106 -0.28 -1.03 0.11
N ILE A 107 0.38 -1.70 -0.83
CA ILE A 107 1.81 -1.55 -1.09
C ILE A 107 1.99 -0.90 -2.46
N TYR A 108 2.77 0.17 -2.47
CA TYR A 108 3.22 0.89 -3.65
C TYR A 108 4.73 0.77 -3.78
N ILE A 109 5.23 0.72 -5.02
CA ILE A 109 6.68 0.70 -5.30
C ILE A 109 7.06 1.80 -6.27
N LEU A 110 8.28 2.30 -6.15
CA LEU A 110 8.80 3.42 -6.94
C LEU A 110 8.69 3.13 -8.45
N ILE A 111 8.22 4.11 -9.21
CA ILE A 111 8.21 4.08 -10.68
C ILE A 111 9.57 4.61 -11.14
N ASN A 112 10.36 3.77 -11.82
CA ASN A 112 11.74 4.04 -12.25
C ASN A 112 12.71 4.19 -11.06
N PRO A 113 13.02 3.08 -10.35
CA PRO A 113 14.00 3.06 -9.27
C PRO A 113 15.44 3.27 -9.75
#